data_AF-A0A0T5ZFI2-F1
#
_entry.id   AF-A0A0T5ZFI2-F1
#
_cell.length_a   1.000
_cell.length_b   1.000
_cell.length_c   1.000
_cell.angle_alpha   90.00
_cell.angle_beta   90.00
_cell.angle_gamma   90.00
#
_symmetry.space_group_name_H-M   'P 1'
#
loop_
_entity.id
_entity.type
_entity.pdbx_description
1 polymer ?
#
loop_
_entity_poly.entity_id
_entity_poly.type
_entity_poly.pdbx_seq_one_letter_code
_entity_poly.pdbx_strand_id
1 'polypeptide(L)'
;MNMMWHTNSSLGIKIASLGTLFLLFSISLGSPLAEAASFVLENQDVDYEIEGGIVTDMVLDSDFIELIVYIDSTNDGILQISFPRVLFDAKFNDVDDIFFVIVDGFQTEYVEITSDVYSRTLIIPFFAGDTQIEIIGTTVLEKSLQEFISEPEIEIPAWIKNNAGWWADDLIGDSDFVSGVQYLITEKIMTIPTTQSGTSSSEEIPAWIKNNAGWWADDLIGDSDFVSGIQYLITEGIMSV
;
A
#
# COMPACT_ATOMS: atom_id res chain seq x y z
N MET A 1 -60.44 53.17 -5.11
CA MET A 1 -60.30 51.93 -4.32
C MET A 1 -59.93 50.82 -5.29
N ASN A 2 -58.65 50.42 -5.29
CA ASN A 2 -58.03 49.21 -5.90
C ASN A 2 -58.30 48.87 -7.38
N MET A 3 -57.33 48.40 -8.17
CA MET A 3 -55.87 48.46 -8.22
C MET A 3 -55.49 47.82 -9.56
N MET A 4 -54.38 48.26 -10.13
CA MET A 4 -53.79 47.80 -11.38
C MET A 4 -53.58 46.27 -11.40
N TRP A 5 -53.95 45.63 -12.51
CA TRP A 5 -53.38 44.34 -12.89
C TRP A 5 -52.09 44.61 -13.67
N HIS A 6 -50.95 44.38 -13.04
CA HIS A 6 -49.67 44.21 -13.73
C HIS A 6 -49.64 42.82 -14.35
N THR A 7 -49.32 42.75 -15.65
CA THR A 7 -48.94 41.50 -16.31
C THR A 7 -47.55 41.09 -15.85
N ASN A 8 -47.43 39.87 -15.37
CA ASN A 8 -46.16 39.30 -14.92
C ASN A 8 -45.27 38.97 -16.12
N SER A 9 -44.06 39.51 -16.09
CA SER A 9 -42.91 39.06 -16.86
C SER A 9 -42.42 37.70 -16.36
N SER A 10 -42.12 36.76 -17.25
CA SER A 10 -41.20 35.67 -16.92
C SER A 10 -40.53 35.11 -18.18
N LEU A 11 -39.29 35.51 -18.34
CA LEU A 11 -38.15 34.72 -18.82
C LEU A 11 -38.31 33.96 -20.14
N GLY A 12 -37.84 34.59 -21.21
CA GLY A 12 -37.36 33.88 -22.39
C GLY A 12 -36.11 33.06 -22.03
N ILE A 13 -36.25 31.74 -21.99
CA ILE A 13 -35.10 30.84 -22.08
C ILE A 13 -34.76 30.75 -23.57
N LYS A 14 -33.78 31.55 -24.00
CA LYS A 14 -33.08 31.33 -25.26
C LYS A 14 -32.22 30.07 -25.04
N ILE A 15 -32.71 28.93 -25.54
CA ILE A 15 -31.91 27.71 -25.60
C ILE A 15 -30.86 27.95 -26.69
N ALA A 16 -29.67 28.38 -26.27
CA ALA A 16 -28.52 28.41 -27.14
C ALA A 16 -28.15 26.95 -27.43
N SER A 17 -28.40 26.52 -28.67
CA SER A 17 -27.84 25.31 -29.26
C SER A 17 -26.32 25.34 -29.10
N LEU A 18 -25.78 24.64 -28.11
CA LEU A 18 -24.36 24.25 -28.12
C LEU A 18 -24.19 23.26 -29.26
N GLY A 19 -23.78 23.76 -30.43
CA GLY A 19 -23.30 22.92 -31.51
C GLY A 19 -22.01 22.25 -31.05
N THR A 20 -22.07 20.95 -30.79
CA THR A 20 -20.88 20.13 -30.56
C THR A 20 -20.06 20.15 -31.85
N LEU A 21 -19.02 20.99 -31.88
CA LEU A 21 -18.04 21.00 -32.95
C LEU A 21 -17.13 19.79 -32.76
N PHE A 22 -17.51 18.66 -33.36
CA PHE A 22 -16.62 17.51 -33.51
C PHE A 22 -15.55 17.89 -34.54
N LEU A 23 -14.39 18.37 -34.07
CA LEU A 23 -13.19 18.43 -34.88
C LEU A 23 -12.72 16.99 -35.12
N LEU A 24 -13.08 16.42 -36.27
CA LEU A 24 -12.44 15.23 -36.79
C LEU A 24 -11.03 15.62 -37.20
N PHE A 25 -10.05 15.44 -36.31
CA PHE A 25 -8.65 15.49 -36.69
C PHE A 25 -8.41 14.29 -37.62
N SER A 26 -8.31 14.57 -38.91
CA SER A 26 -7.82 13.58 -39.87
C SER A 26 -6.32 13.49 -39.62
N ILE A 27 -5.87 12.56 -38.79
CA ILE A 27 -4.44 12.29 -38.62
C ILE A 27 -3.93 11.72 -39.94
N SER A 28 -3.25 12.58 -40.69
CA SER A 28 -2.43 12.20 -41.83
C SER A 28 -1.18 11.51 -41.32
N LEU A 29 -0.96 10.28 -41.80
CA LEU A 29 0.12 9.36 -41.45
C LEU A 29 1.51 10.02 -41.55
N GLY A 30 2.22 10.03 -40.43
CA GLY A 30 3.59 10.52 -40.28
C GLY A 30 3.94 10.74 -38.82
N SER A 31 3.64 9.79 -37.93
CA SER A 31 4.04 9.89 -36.52
C SER A 31 5.51 9.49 -36.36
N PRO A 32 6.32 10.20 -35.55
CA PRO A 32 7.42 9.52 -34.87
C PRO A 32 6.77 8.36 -34.10
N LEU A 33 7.28 7.13 -34.28
CA LEU A 33 6.71 5.98 -33.58
C LEU A 33 6.71 6.28 -32.08
N ALA A 34 5.54 6.17 -31.45
CA ALA A 34 5.46 6.14 -30.01
C ALA A 34 6.36 5.01 -29.50
N GLU A 35 7.26 5.31 -28.57
CA GLU A 35 8.12 4.31 -27.96
C GLU A 35 7.42 3.77 -26.73
N ALA A 36 7.05 2.49 -26.77
CA ALA A 36 6.48 1.76 -25.63
C ALA A 36 7.53 0.84 -25.01
N ALA A 37 7.72 0.96 -23.70
CA ALA A 37 8.64 0.13 -22.93
C ALA A 37 8.26 0.12 -21.44
N SER A 38 9.09 -0.51 -20.61
CA SER A 38 8.86 -0.61 -19.17
C SER A 38 10.16 -0.38 -18.39
N PHE A 39 10.08 0.30 -17.26
CA PHE A 39 11.13 0.34 -16.24
C PHE A 39 10.75 -0.59 -15.08
N VAL A 40 11.75 -1.19 -14.44
CA VAL A 40 11.53 -1.95 -13.19
C VAL A 40 11.96 -1.08 -12.03
N LEU A 41 11.01 -0.67 -11.19
CA LEU A 41 11.24 0.12 -9.98
C LEU A 41 10.76 -0.68 -8.77
N GLU A 42 11.61 -0.90 -7.78
CA GLU A 42 11.28 -1.68 -6.57
C GLU A 42 10.58 -3.03 -6.88
N ASN A 43 11.09 -3.75 -7.90
CA ASN A 43 10.54 -5.02 -8.39
C ASN A 43 9.11 -4.94 -8.97
N GLN A 44 8.64 -3.75 -9.31
CA GLN A 44 7.37 -3.51 -9.99
C GLN A 44 7.63 -2.94 -11.39
N ASP A 45 6.88 -3.41 -12.38
CA ASP A 45 6.95 -2.89 -13.73
C ASP A 45 6.17 -1.58 -13.84
N VAL A 46 6.80 -0.54 -14.37
CA VAL A 46 6.16 0.72 -14.76
C VAL A 46 6.20 0.82 -16.27
N ASP A 47 5.04 0.65 -16.89
CA ASP A 47 4.87 0.69 -18.34
C ASP A 47 4.69 2.13 -18.81
N TYR A 48 5.24 2.46 -19.96
CA TYR A 48 5.03 3.76 -20.58
C TYR A 48 4.97 3.69 -22.10
N GLU A 49 4.36 4.71 -22.68
CA GLU A 49 4.38 5.02 -24.10
C GLU A 49 4.63 6.52 -24.25
N ILE A 50 5.64 6.90 -25.03
CA ILE A 50 6.01 8.30 -25.23
C ILE A 50 5.98 8.69 -26.71
N GLU A 51 5.31 9.80 -27.02
CA GLU A 51 5.34 10.48 -28.31
C GLU A 51 6.09 11.81 -28.18
N GLY A 52 6.91 12.19 -29.17
CA GLY A 52 7.61 13.49 -29.18
C GLY A 52 8.95 13.52 -28.43
N GLY A 53 9.31 12.45 -27.73
CA GLY A 53 10.59 12.30 -27.04
C GLY A 53 10.93 10.84 -26.75
N ILE A 54 11.93 10.64 -25.89
CA ILE A 54 12.27 9.33 -25.31
C ILE A 54 12.36 9.45 -23.80
N VAL A 55 12.00 8.39 -23.08
CA VAL A 55 12.29 8.27 -21.64
C VAL A 55 13.71 7.73 -21.50
N THR A 56 14.54 8.45 -20.77
CA THR A 56 15.97 8.14 -20.58
C THR A 56 16.24 7.45 -19.25
N ASP A 57 15.46 7.78 -18.22
CA ASP A 57 15.55 7.17 -16.89
C ASP A 57 14.24 7.39 -16.12
N MET A 58 14.03 6.60 -15.09
CA MET A 58 12.89 6.74 -14.18
C MET A 58 13.33 6.40 -12.76
N VAL A 59 13.02 7.30 -11.82
CA VAL A 59 13.45 7.20 -10.42
C VAL A 59 12.25 7.41 -9.51
N LEU A 60 12.07 6.50 -8.56
CA LEU A 60 11.14 6.69 -7.44
C LEU A 60 11.90 7.32 -6.28
N ASP A 61 11.55 8.55 -5.92
CA ASP A 61 12.03 9.21 -4.71
C ASP A 61 11.00 8.99 -3.60
N SER A 62 11.36 8.10 -2.67
CA SER A 62 10.48 7.70 -1.58
C SER A 62 10.37 8.77 -0.49
N ASP A 63 11.45 9.51 -0.24
CA ASP A 63 11.49 10.59 0.75
C ASP A 63 10.49 11.71 0.40
N PHE A 64 10.27 11.94 -0.90
CA PHE A 64 9.37 12.98 -1.42
C PHE A 64 8.06 12.45 -2.00
N ILE A 65 7.84 11.13 -2.00
CA ILE A 65 6.64 10.50 -2.54
C ILE A 65 6.43 10.88 -4.02
N GLU A 66 7.48 10.66 -4.81
CA GLU A 66 7.59 11.27 -6.14
C GLU A 66 8.18 10.27 -7.14
N LEU A 67 7.54 10.17 -8.31
CA LEU A 67 8.08 9.48 -9.47
C LEU A 67 8.64 10.50 -10.45
N ILE A 68 9.96 10.46 -10.65
CA ILE A 68 10.69 11.35 -11.55
C ILE A 68 10.97 10.60 -12.85
N VAL A 69 10.46 11.13 -13.96
CA VAL A 69 10.71 10.61 -15.31
C VAL A 69 11.64 11.58 -16.03
N TYR A 70 12.82 11.11 -16.41
CA TYR A 70 13.77 11.89 -17.21
C TYR A 70 13.52 11.64 -18.68
N ILE A 71 13.30 12.71 -19.45
CA ILE A 71 12.99 12.63 -20.88
C ILE A 71 13.98 13.44 -21.71
N ASP A 72 14.17 13.03 -22.96
CA ASP A 72 14.74 13.86 -24.03
C ASP A 72 13.63 14.16 -25.04
N SER A 73 13.04 15.35 -24.91
CA SER A 73 11.89 15.79 -25.73
C SER A 73 12.35 16.62 -26.93
N THR A 74 12.30 16.02 -28.11
CA THR A 74 12.69 16.70 -29.36
C THR A 74 11.54 17.46 -30.02
N ASN A 75 10.30 17.13 -29.64
CA ASN A 75 9.06 17.74 -30.11
C ASN A 75 8.06 17.81 -28.94
N ASP A 76 7.01 18.62 -29.09
CA ASP A 76 5.85 18.56 -28.22
C ASP A 76 5.24 17.15 -28.27
N GLY A 77 4.74 16.68 -27.14
CA GLY A 77 4.44 15.27 -26.98
C GLY A 77 3.55 14.93 -25.80
N ILE A 78 3.36 13.63 -25.62
CA ILE A 78 2.64 13.06 -24.50
C ILE A 78 3.42 11.88 -23.95
N LEU A 79 3.43 11.76 -22.62
CA LEU A 79 3.82 10.56 -21.91
C LEU A 79 2.55 9.90 -21.38
N GLN A 80 2.23 8.71 -21.87
CA GLN A 80 1.30 7.81 -21.21
C GLN A 80 2.10 6.88 -20.29
N ILE A 81 1.79 6.87 -19.00
CA ILE A 81 2.51 6.07 -18.01
C ILE A 81 1.52 5.30 -17.13
N SER A 82 1.77 4.01 -16.94
CA SER A 82 0.99 3.12 -16.11
C SER A 82 1.87 2.54 -15.02
N PHE A 83 1.55 2.83 -13.77
CA PHE A 83 2.29 2.34 -12.61
C PHE A 83 1.38 1.56 -11.64
N PRO A 84 1.90 0.52 -10.97
CA PRO A 84 1.17 -0.19 -9.94
C PRO A 84 0.90 0.70 -8.73
N ARG A 85 -0.33 0.66 -8.21
CA ARG A 85 -0.72 1.40 -7.00
C ARG A 85 0.07 1.00 -5.77
N VAL A 86 0.54 -0.25 -5.73
CA VAL A 86 1.40 -0.75 -4.66
C VAL A 86 2.75 -0.02 -4.65
N LEU A 87 3.28 0.34 -5.83
CA LEU A 87 4.53 1.08 -5.99
C LEU A 87 4.36 2.55 -5.60
N PHE A 88 3.29 3.17 -6.11
CA PHE A 88 3.07 4.61 -6.03
C PHE A 88 1.59 4.93 -6.24
N ASP A 89 0.99 5.72 -5.36
CA ASP A 89 -0.42 6.11 -5.46
C ASP A 89 -0.69 7.49 -4.83
N ALA A 90 -1.85 8.06 -5.19
CA ALA A 90 -2.42 9.24 -4.57
C ALA A 90 -3.80 8.90 -3.99
N LYS A 91 -3.93 9.00 -2.66
CA LYS A 91 -5.13 8.69 -1.88
C LYS A 91 -5.31 9.65 -0.71
N PHE A 92 -6.58 9.92 -0.37
CA PHE A 92 -6.99 10.61 0.84
C PHE A 92 -8.17 9.87 1.50
N ASN A 93 -8.01 9.46 2.76
CA ASN A 93 -8.99 8.62 3.49
C ASN A 93 -9.42 7.38 2.67
N ASP A 94 -8.45 6.65 2.14
CA ASP A 94 -8.62 5.41 1.34
C ASP A 94 -9.38 5.58 0.01
N VAL A 95 -9.70 6.81 -0.37
CA VAL A 95 -10.29 7.16 -1.67
C VAL A 95 -9.19 7.71 -2.58
N ASP A 96 -9.26 7.39 -3.86
CA ASP A 96 -8.34 7.93 -4.85
C ASP A 96 -8.38 9.46 -4.86
N ASP A 97 -7.19 10.04 -4.82
CA ASP A 97 -6.95 11.47 -4.93
C ASP A 97 -6.14 11.78 -6.19
N ILE A 98 -5.98 13.07 -6.46
CA ILE A 98 -5.21 13.59 -7.59
C ILE A 98 -3.71 13.52 -7.32
N PHE A 99 -2.94 13.35 -8.39
CA PHE A 99 -1.50 13.58 -8.38
C PHE A 99 -1.21 15.06 -8.59
N PHE A 100 -0.06 15.52 -8.10
CA PHE A 100 0.52 16.79 -8.53
C PHE A 100 1.57 16.49 -9.59
N VAL A 101 1.35 16.96 -10.82
CA VAL A 101 2.28 16.74 -11.93
C VAL A 101 3.00 18.04 -12.25
N ILE A 102 4.33 17.97 -12.35
CA ILE A 102 5.21 19.08 -12.69
C ILE A 102 6.03 18.67 -13.92
N VAL A 103 6.10 19.54 -14.93
CA VAL A 103 6.92 19.34 -16.13
C VAL A 103 7.89 20.52 -16.22
N ASP A 104 9.19 20.21 -16.20
CA ASP A 104 10.29 21.19 -16.19
C ASP A 104 10.10 22.32 -15.14
N GLY A 105 9.63 21.95 -13.94
CA GLY A 105 9.39 22.89 -12.83
C GLY A 105 8.05 23.65 -12.89
N PHE A 106 7.17 23.37 -13.87
CA PHE A 106 5.84 23.97 -13.97
C PHE A 106 4.73 22.95 -13.73
N GLN A 107 3.74 23.31 -12.92
CA GLN A 107 2.57 22.45 -12.69
C GLN A 107 1.77 22.26 -14.00
N THR A 108 1.47 21.00 -14.34
CA THR A 108 0.85 20.59 -15.60
C THR A 108 -0.41 19.76 -15.32
N GLU A 109 -1.45 19.97 -16.12
CA GLU A 109 -2.66 19.13 -16.08
C GLU A 109 -2.42 17.80 -16.80
N TYR A 110 -3.02 16.73 -16.28
CA TYR A 110 -2.93 15.38 -16.86
C TYR A 110 -4.33 14.78 -17.03
N VAL A 111 -4.42 13.70 -17.82
CA VAL A 111 -5.65 12.90 -17.95
C VAL A 111 -5.41 11.51 -17.39
N GLU A 112 -6.34 11.04 -16.56
CA GLU A 112 -6.35 9.66 -16.07
C GLU A 112 -7.33 8.82 -16.90
N ILE A 113 -6.85 7.78 -17.59
CA ILE A 113 -7.65 7.05 -18.60
C ILE A 113 -7.99 5.61 -18.23
N THR A 114 -7.22 4.97 -17.35
CA THR A 114 -7.46 3.58 -16.94
C THR A 114 -6.85 3.37 -15.57
N SER A 115 -7.72 3.31 -14.56
CA SER A 115 -7.34 3.01 -13.20
C SER A 115 -8.27 1.93 -12.67
N ASP A 116 -7.68 0.87 -12.17
CA ASP A 116 -8.39 -0.19 -11.48
C ASP A 116 -7.85 -0.28 -10.05
N VAL A 117 -8.07 -1.40 -9.36
CA VAL A 117 -7.56 -1.58 -7.99
C VAL A 117 -6.06 -1.87 -7.93
N TYR A 118 -5.40 -2.13 -9.07
CA TYR A 118 -4.00 -2.52 -9.15
C TYR A 118 -3.10 -1.43 -9.73
N SER A 119 -3.61 -0.59 -10.62
CA SER A 119 -2.80 0.37 -11.39
C SER A 119 -3.47 1.74 -11.57
N ARG A 120 -2.65 2.74 -11.87
CA ARG A 120 -3.06 4.07 -12.35
C ARG A 120 -2.39 4.32 -13.70
N THR A 121 -3.15 4.83 -14.68
CA THR A 121 -2.60 5.26 -15.98
C THR A 121 -2.84 6.74 -16.21
N LEU A 122 -1.76 7.51 -16.33
CA LEU A 122 -1.78 8.95 -16.58
C LEU A 122 -1.32 9.25 -18.01
N ILE A 123 -1.88 10.31 -18.60
CA ILE A 123 -1.41 10.94 -19.84
C ILE A 123 -1.00 12.36 -19.50
N ILE A 124 0.28 12.65 -19.69
CA ILE A 124 0.92 13.92 -19.31
C ILE A 124 1.48 14.57 -20.57
N PRO A 125 0.99 15.76 -20.98
CA PRO A 125 1.57 16.50 -22.07
C PRO A 125 2.89 17.17 -21.66
N PHE A 126 3.81 17.30 -22.60
CA PHE A 126 5.05 18.06 -22.46
C PHE A 126 5.39 18.82 -23.74
N PHE A 127 6.27 19.81 -23.64
CA PHE A 127 6.76 20.60 -24.77
C PHE A 127 8.17 20.19 -25.17
N ALA A 128 8.55 20.52 -26.40
CA ALA A 128 9.91 20.33 -26.88
C ALA A 128 10.92 21.06 -25.99
N GLY A 129 11.92 20.34 -25.49
CA GLY A 129 12.96 20.84 -24.60
C GLY A 129 12.74 20.59 -23.12
N ASP A 130 11.55 20.13 -22.70
CA ASP A 130 11.31 19.67 -21.34
C ASP A 130 12.19 18.45 -21.03
N THR A 131 12.79 18.43 -19.85
CA THR A 131 13.78 17.40 -19.48
C THR A 131 13.30 16.45 -18.39
N GLN A 132 12.26 16.84 -17.67
CA GLN A 132 11.81 16.17 -16.46
C GLN A 132 10.30 16.27 -16.31
N ILE A 133 9.70 15.15 -15.90
CA ILE A 133 8.31 15.06 -15.45
C ILE A 133 8.33 14.48 -14.03
N GLU A 134 7.83 15.25 -13.07
CA GLU A 134 7.68 14.86 -11.67
C GLU A 134 6.21 14.55 -11.41
N ILE A 135 5.91 13.35 -10.93
CA ILE A 135 4.56 12.93 -10.52
C ILE A 135 4.61 12.73 -9.02
N ILE A 136 3.94 13.59 -8.28
CA ILE A 136 3.93 13.59 -6.81
C ILE A 136 2.61 13.00 -6.34
N GLY A 137 2.71 12.00 -5.48
CA GLY A 137 1.59 11.27 -4.90
C GLY A 137 1.42 11.58 -3.42
N THR A 138 0.70 10.70 -2.73
CA THR A 138 0.55 10.75 -1.26
C THR A 138 1.07 9.49 -0.59
N THR A 139 1.29 8.43 -1.37
CA THR A 139 1.78 7.14 -0.92
C THR A 139 2.80 6.62 -1.92
N VAL A 140 3.99 6.29 -1.44
CA VAL A 140 5.02 5.53 -2.17
C VAL A 140 5.23 4.22 -1.43
N LEU A 141 5.84 3.25 -2.10
CA LEU A 141 6.30 1.97 -1.55
C LEU A 141 7.46 2.17 -0.54
N GLU A 142 7.27 3.06 0.43
CA GLU A 142 8.15 3.26 1.58
C GLU A 142 7.42 2.88 2.86
N LYS A 143 6.92 1.64 2.85
CA LYS A 143 6.61 0.79 4.03
C LYS A 143 5.92 -0.52 3.68
N SER A 144 5.62 -0.81 2.42
CA SER A 144 4.96 -2.06 2.02
C SER A 144 5.93 -3.23 1.73
N LEU A 145 7.25 -3.03 1.82
CA LEU A 145 8.18 -4.17 2.03
C LEU A 145 8.06 -4.78 3.43
N GLN A 146 7.33 -4.13 4.35
CA GLN A 146 6.87 -4.74 5.60
C GLN A 146 5.62 -5.63 5.41
N GLU A 147 5.00 -5.64 4.22
CA GLU A 147 3.72 -6.31 3.93
C GLU A 147 3.84 -7.43 2.87
N PHE A 148 5.02 -7.59 2.25
CA PHE A 148 5.36 -8.71 1.35
C PHE A 148 6.22 -9.81 1.98
N ILE A 149 6.57 -9.66 3.25
CA ILE A 149 6.70 -10.84 4.10
C ILE A 149 5.25 -11.08 4.52
N SER A 150 4.62 -12.13 3.97
CA SER A 150 3.59 -12.79 4.76
C SER A 150 4.23 -12.97 6.13
N GLU A 151 3.78 -12.22 7.15
CA GLU A 151 3.95 -12.73 8.50
C GLU A 151 3.50 -14.19 8.37
N PRO A 152 4.33 -15.19 8.72
CA PRO A 152 3.73 -16.48 8.93
C PRO A 152 2.64 -16.17 9.94
N GLU A 153 1.37 -16.15 9.51
CA GLU A 153 0.27 -16.43 10.40
C GLU A 153 0.82 -17.61 11.18
N ILE A 154 1.10 -17.36 12.47
CA ILE A 154 1.80 -18.33 13.30
C ILE A 154 0.77 -19.44 13.44
N GLU A 155 0.68 -20.32 12.45
CA GLU A 155 -0.10 -21.54 12.51
C GLU A 155 0.75 -22.43 13.39
N ILE A 156 0.60 -22.24 14.69
CA ILE A 156 1.20 -23.13 15.64
C ILE A 156 0.50 -24.47 15.36
N PRO A 157 1.22 -25.50 14.92
CA PRO A 157 0.58 -26.74 14.55
C PRO A 157 -0.28 -27.25 15.71
N ALA A 158 -1.49 -27.76 15.43
CA ALA A 158 -2.43 -28.19 16.47
C ALA A 158 -1.84 -29.21 17.47
N TRP A 159 -0.77 -29.94 17.10
CA TRP A 159 -0.07 -30.82 18.04
C TRP A 159 0.62 -30.08 19.20
N ILE A 160 0.92 -28.78 19.05
CA ILE A 160 1.47 -27.94 20.14
C ILE A 160 0.37 -27.54 21.13
N LYS A 161 -0.85 -27.28 20.66
CA LYS A 161 -2.00 -26.94 21.51
C LYS A 161 -2.28 -28.04 22.54
N ASN A 162 -1.99 -29.29 22.20
CA ASN A 162 -2.06 -30.42 23.13
C ASN A 162 -1.13 -30.26 24.34
N ASN A 163 0.08 -29.71 24.16
CA ASN A 163 1.02 -29.49 25.26
C ASN A 163 0.55 -28.37 26.18
N ALA A 164 -0.11 -27.34 25.64
CA ALA A 164 -0.72 -26.28 26.43
C ALA A 164 -1.94 -26.78 27.22
N GLY A 165 -2.77 -27.65 26.63
CA GLY A 165 -3.86 -28.32 27.34
C GLY A 165 -3.33 -29.21 28.47
N TRP A 166 -2.30 -30.02 28.22
CA TRP A 166 -1.67 -30.84 29.27
C TRP A 166 -1.04 -30.01 30.38
N TRP A 167 -0.52 -28.82 30.07
CA TRP A 167 0.00 -27.92 31.09
C TRP A 167 -1.12 -27.26 31.91
N ALA A 168 -2.23 -26.91 31.25
CA ALA A 168 -3.43 -26.36 31.90
C ALA A 168 -4.12 -27.37 32.82
N ASP A 169 -4.11 -28.65 32.44
CA ASP A 169 -4.69 -29.77 33.20
C ASP A 169 -3.74 -30.35 34.27
N ASP A 170 -2.59 -29.70 34.51
CA ASP A 170 -1.53 -30.17 35.44
C ASP A 170 -0.99 -31.58 35.11
N LEU A 171 -1.11 -32.02 33.86
CA LEU A 171 -0.57 -33.30 33.36
C LEU A 171 0.93 -33.22 33.04
N ILE A 172 1.44 -32.02 32.74
CA ILE A 172 2.88 -31.71 32.65
C ILE A 172 3.25 -30.53 33.56
N GLY A 173 4.49 -30.52 34.05
CA GLY A 173 4.98 -29.46 34.93
C GLY A 173 5.46 -28.20 34.18
N ASP A 174 5.60 -27.10 34.90
CA ASP A 174 6.06 -25.81 34.33
C ASP A 174 7.39 -25.93 33.58
N SER A 175 8.33 -26.74 34.09
CA SER A 175 9.62 -26.97 33.43
C SER A 175 9.50 -27.69 32.09
N ASP A 176 8.56 -28.62 31.96
CA ASP A 176 8.33 -29.37 30.73
C ASP A 176 7.68 -28.48 29.66
N PHE A 177 6.72 -27.65 30.08
CA PHE A 177 6.07 -26.67 29.23
C PHE A 177 7.06 -25.60 28.73
N VAL A 178 7.88 -25.03 29.62
CA VAL A 178 8.91 -24.03 29.28
C VAL A 178 9.94 -24.60 28.31
N SER A 179 10.38 -25.85 28.51
CA SER A 179 11.30 -26.53 27.58
C SER A 179 10.65 -26.72 26.20
N GLY A 180 9.35 -27.01 26.16
CA GLY A 180 8.56 -27.05 24.93
C GLY A 180 8.54 -25.71 24.21
N VAL A 181 8.25 -24.61 24.90
CA VAL A 181 8.26 -23.25 24.33
C VAL A 181 9.65 -22.87 23.80
N GLN A 182 10.71 -23.16 24.56
CA GLN A 182 12.09 -22.90 24.14
C GLN A 182 12.46 -23.66 22.86
N TYR A 183 12.01 -24.91 22.72
CA TYR A 183 12.19 -25.68 21.49
C TYR A 183 11.49 -25.03 20.30
N LEU A 184 10.25 -24.54 20.47
CA LEU A 184 9.50 -23.91 19.38
C LEU A 184 10.13 -22.61 18.90
N ILE A 185 10.69 -21.84 19.82
CA ILE A 185 11.45 -20.62 19.51
C ILE A 185 12.74 -21.00 18.75
N THR A 186 13.47 -22.00 19.24
CA THR A 186 14.75 -22.45 18.65
C THR A 186 14.57 -22.97 17.21
N GLU A 187 13.54 -23.79 16.98
CA GLU A 187 13.22 -24.36 15.67
C GLU A 187 12.44 -23.40 14.78
N LYS A 188 12.20 -22.15 15.22
CA LYS A 188 11.46 -21.11 14.50
C LYS A 188 10.02 -21.52 14.15
N ILE A 189 9.43 -22.43 14.93
CA ILE A 189 8.02 -22.82 14.83
C ILE A 189 7.15 -21.72 15.47
N MET A 190 7.66 -21.06 16.50
CA MET A 190 7.03 -19.93 17.17
C MET A 190 8.00 -18.74 17.17
N THR A 191 7.56 -17.59 16.68
CA THR A 191 8.35 -16.35 16.73
C THR A 191 7.82 -15.47 17.85
N ILE A 192 8.68 -15.10 18.79
CA ILE A 192 8.36 -14.11 19.82
C ILE A 192 8.95 -12.76 19.36
N PRO A 193 8.15 -11.68 19.24
CA PRO A 193 8.69 -10.37 18.91
C PRO A 193 9.71 -9.93 19.95
N THR A 194 10.73 -9.17 19.55
CA THR A 194 11.92 -8.85 20.38
C THR A 194 11.57 -8.50 21.83
N THR A 195 12.02 -9.33 22.77
CA THR A 195 11.92 -9.10 24.21
C THR A 195 13.32 -9.13 24.81
N GLN A 196 13.57 -8.29 25.82
CA GLN A 196 14.78 -8.40 26.62
C GLN A 196 14.57 -9.57 27.59
N SER A 197 15.43 -10.59 27.52
CA SER A 197 15.41 -11.70 28.48
C SER A 197 15.62 -11.15 29.90
N GLY A 198 14.58 -11.20 30.73
CA GLY A 198 14.67 -10.79 32.12
C GLY A 198 15.62 -11.71 32.91
N THR A 199 16.41 -11.14 33.82
CA THR A 199 17.17 -11.90 34.83
C THR A 199 16.21 -12.60 35.79
N SER A 200 16.29 -13.93 35.85
CA SER A 200 15.35 -14.81 36.55
C SER A 200 15.47 -14.75 38.07
N SER A 201 14.33 -14.70 38.76
CA SER A 201 14.16 -15.26 40.10
C SER A 201 13.11 -16.36 40.01
N SER A 202 13.53 -17.62 40.14
CA SER A 202 12.62 -18.76 40.15
C SER A 202 11.58 -18.61 41.26
N GLU A 203 10.33 -18.93 40.97
CA GLU A 203 9.53 -19.94 41.69
C GLU A 203 8.08 -19.86 41.19
N GLU A 204 7.70 -20.89 40.41
CA GLU A 204 6.33 -21.22 39.97
C GLU A 204 5.66 -20.24 39.01
N ILE A 205 5.20 -20.74 37.87
CA ILE A 205 4.38 -19.96 36.95
C ILE A 205 2.99 -19.82 37.59
N PRO A 206 2.51 -18.59 37.86
CA PRO A 206 1.18 -18.41 38.44
C PRO A 206 0.07 -19.16 37.69
N ALA A 207 -0.80 -19.85 38.42
CA ALA A 207 -1.88 -20.67 37.84
C ALA A 207 -2.83 -19.90 36.89
N TRP A 208 -2.96 -18.58 37.04
CA TRP A 208 -3.77 -17.78 36.11
C TRP A 208 -3.23 -17.77 34.67
N ILE A 209 -1.93 -18.04 34.48
CA ILE A 209 -1.28 -18.13 33.17
C ILE A 209 -1.63 -19.46 32.48
N LYS A 210 -1.82 -20.53 33.27
CA LYS A 210 -2.28 -21.83 32.76
C LYS A 210 -3.68 -21.75 32.14
N ASN A 211 -4.53 -20.85 32.64
CA ASN A 211 -5.84 -20.59 32.03
C ASN A 211 -5.72 -20.10 30.58
N ASN A 212 -4.72 -19.26 30.28
CA ASN A 212 -4.50 -18.78 28.91
C ASN A 212 -4.03 -19.93 28.01
N ALA A 213 -3.22 -20.86 28.53
CA ALA A 213 -2.83 -22.07 27.80
C ALA A 213 -4.01 -23.01 27.55
N GLY A 214 -4.91 -23.16 28.51
CA GLY A 214 -6.16 -23.91 28.34
C GLY A 214 -7.08 -23.27 27.30
N TRP A 215 -7.28 -21.96 27.37
CA TRP A 215 -8.07 -21.22 26.36
C TRP A 215 -7.47 -21.31 24.96
N TRP A 216 -6.14 -21.37 24.86
CA TRP A 216 -5.47 -21.56 23.59
C TRP A 216 -5.62 -23.00 23.05
N ALA A 217 -5.59 -24.00 23.94
CA ALA A 217 -5.82 -25.39 23.58
C ALA A 217 -7.27 -25.67 23.13
N ASP A 218 -8.24 -24.94 23.70
CA ASP A 218 -9.66 -25.03 23.38
C ASP A 218 -10.10 -24.14 22.20
N ASP A 219 -9.16 -23.51 21.49
CA ASP A 219 -9.40 -22.56 20.40
C ASP A 219 -10.27 -21.33 20.81
N LEU A 220 -10.26 -20.98 22.10
CA LEU A 220 -10.97 -19.80 22.64
C LEU A 220 -10.16 -18.51 22.48
N ILE A 221 -8.84 -18.60 22.37
CA ILE A 221 -7.94 -17.50 21.99
C ILE A 221 -7.05 -17.92 20.82
N GLY A 222 -6.64 -16.96 19.99
CA GLY A 222 -5.82 -17.21 18.81
C GLY A 222 -4.34 -17.44 19.13
N ASP A 223 -3.59 -17.94 18.15
CA ASP A 223 -2.15 -18.18 18.29
C ASP A 223 -1.38 -16.87 18.60
N SER A 224 -1.82 -15.74 18.07
CA SER A 224 -1.28 -14.41 18.36
C SER A 224 -1.50 -13.95 19.81
N ASP A 225 -2.68 -14.24 20.38
CA ASP A 225 -3.01 -13.92 21.78
C ASP A 225 -2.15 -14.76 22.73
N PHE A 226 -1.97 -16.04 22.41
CA PHE A 226 -1.11 -16.94 23.19
C PHE A 226 0.37 -16.53 23.10
N VAL A 227 0.88 -16.22 21.91
CA VAL A 227 2.25 -15.73 21.69
C VAL A 227 2.51 -14.42 22.44
N SER A 228 1.54 -13.49 22.44
CA SER A 228 1.62 -12.25 23.22
C SER A 228 1.68 -12.53 24.73
N GLY A 229 0.95 -13.54 25.20
CA GLY A 229 1.02 -14.04 26.57
C GLY A 229 2.42 -14.55 26.92
N ILE A 230 3.01 -15.42 26.09
CA ILE A 230 4.38 -15.93 26.28
C ILE A 230 5.41 -14.78 26.27
N GLN A 231 5.27 -13.84 25.34
CA GLN A 231 6.11 -12.65 25.24
C GLN A 231 6.12 -11.85 26.56
N TYR A 232 4.94 -11.63 27.14
CA TYR A 232 4.79 -10.94 28.42
C TYR A 232 5.52 -11.68 29.55
N LEU A 233 5.39 -13.01 29.63
CA LEU A 233 6.03 -13.81 30.68
C LEU A 233 7.56 -13.74 30.63
N ILE A 234 8.12 -13.71 29.43
CA ILE A 234 9.58 -13.59 29.21
C ILE A 234 10.04 -12.18 29.59
N THR A 235 9.28 -11.16 29.20
CA THR A 235 9.58 -9.74 29.49
C THR A 235 9.59 -9.46 30.98
N GLU A 236 8.60 -9.98 31.71
CA GLU A 236 8.47 -9.81 33.15
C GLU A 236 9.40 -10.74 33.97
N GLY A 237 10.20 -11.58 33.31
CA GLY A 237 11.12 -12.52 33.97
C GLY A 237 10.43 -13.67 34.71
N ILE A 238 9.12 -13.89 34.45
CA ILE A 238 8.31 -14.99 35.01
C ILE A 238 8.68 -16.31 34.32
N MET A 239 8.97 -16.25 33.03
CA MET A 239 9.42 -17.38 32.22
C MET A 239 10.82 -17.09 31.65
N SER A 240 11.69 -18.10 31.68
CA SER A 240 13.02 -18.04 31.08
C SER A 240 13.11 -19.09 29.98
N VAL A 241 13.43 -18.65 28.77
CA VAL A 241 13.62 -19.48 27.56
C VAL A 241 14.90 -19.12 26.85
#